data_AF-A0AA86VYN4-F1
#
_entry.id   AF-A0AA86VYN4-F1
#
_cell.length_a   1.000
_cell.length_b   1.000
_cell.length_c   1.000
_cell.angle_alpha   90.00
_cell.angle_beta   90.00
_cell.angle_gamma   90.00
#
_symmetry.space_group_name_H-M   'P 1'
#
loop_
_entity.id
_entity.type
_entity.pdbx_description
1 polymer ?
#
loop_
_entity_poly.entity_id
_entity_poly.type
_entity_poly.pdbx_seq_one_letter_code
_entity_poly.pdbx_strand_id
1 'polypeptide(L)'
;MDKVGWSFKSFRTLLVVASVTFPILVTFTLIHQISVFDLVQAFNALAAKAHNATNIALKQGTQNATTTNFLQQGAQNFLRQGVTPGILEERTQTQSLSGPKNNSFEDGKNVLSLSTTTISNDKLLDGLLVSSFDEASCFSRYRSYLYRKTSPHKPSKYLISKLRNYEHLHRNCGPSTKSYNKIMTMGTNFSKIDVSTKCKYLVWTAANGLGNRIVTLVAAFLYAILTDRVLLVKFGADMFGLFCEPFPDSSWLLPRSFPYWKDQKHIETYESMLKNTNANSSQELLPPFLILNLQHTHDGHNNFFHCDGSQDLLRNIPVLILSSDQYFVPSLFMIPSFRQDLSKMFPEKDTVFHHLGRYLLHPSNEAWEIIRKFYEAHLAKANERIGLQIRVFNTHRAPHQTVINEIIACALQHKLLPDLNTQKSVTSPSKKKTSKAVLVASLYSEYGERLKTMYQANRTVTTEVIRVYQPSHEERQKSNDDMHNIKAWTEIYLLSLCDALVTSPKSTFGYVAHSLGGLKPWILQRAYDETIPDPPCRRAKSMEPCFHYPPKYDCRVNGTVDFTSLFQDMKHCEDVSSGLTLVNGNH
;
A
#
# COMPACT_ATOMS: atom_id res chain seq x y z
N MET A 1 36.26 5.25 59.62
CA MET A 1 34.84 4.82 59.64
C MET A 1 34.02 5.91 58.93
N ASP A 2 34.39 6.28 57.69
CA ASP A 2 34.10 7.64 57.15
C ASP A 2 33.68 7.66 55.66
N LYS A 3 33.00 6.62 55.17
CA LYS A 3 32.40 6.64 53.81
C LYS A 3 30.87 6.55 53.77
N VAL A 4 30.21 6.36 54.91
CA VAL A 4 28.75 6.20 54.97
C VAL A 4 28.01 7.53 55.20
N GLY A 5 28.67 8.54 55.78
CA GLY A 5 28.05 9.84 56.10
C GLY A 5 27.82 10.77 54.91
N TRP A 6 28.57 10.63 53.82
CA TRP A 6 28.48 11.54 52.66
C TRP A 6 27.35 11.16 51.69
N SER A 7 27.02 9.86 51.60
CA SER A 7 25.94 9.34 50.76
C SER A 7 24.55 9.76 51.26
N PHE A 8 24.36 9.93 52.57
CA PHE A 8 23.05 10.25 53.14
C PHE A 8 22.64 11.72 52.97
N LYS A 9 23.60 12.66 52.99
CA LYS A 9 23.32 14.09 52.75
C LYS A 9 22.94 14.35 51.29
N SER A 10 23.67 13.77 50.34
CA SER A 10 23.38 13.92 48.90
C SER A 10 22.00 13.35 48.53
N PHE A 11 21.63 12.19 49.09
CA PHE A 11 20.32 11.59 48.84
C PHE A 11 19.17 12.43 49.40
N ARG A 12 19.36 13.03 50.58
CA ARG A 12 18.35 13.87 51.22
C ARG A 12 18.13 15.18 50.46
N THR A 13 19.17 15.78 49.89
CA THR A 13 19.05 16.97 49.02
C THR A 13 18.36 16.63 47.70
N LEU A 14 18.69 15.48 47.09
CA LEU A 14 18.05 15.03 45.85
C LEU A 14 16.55 14.78 46.03
N LEU A 15 16.16 14.18 47.18
CA LEU A 15 14.76 13.88 47.48
C LEU A 15 13.93 15.15 47.74
N VAL A 16 14.53 16.19 48.34
CA VAL A 16 13.90 17.51 48.54
C VAL A 16 13.77 18.28 47.22
N VAL A 17 14.78 18.23 46.34
CA VAL A 17 14.68 18.87 45.02
C VAL A 17 13.63 18.16 44.15
N ALA A 18 13.56 16.83 44.20
CA ALA A 18 12.55 16.07 43.46
C ALA A 18 11.13 16.34 43.97
N SER A 19 10.91 16.49 45.28
CA SER A 19 9.58 16.74 45.84
C SER A 19 9.06 18.17 45.60
N VAL A 20 9.93 19.13 45.25
CA VAL A 20 9.53 20.49 44.86
C VAL A 20 9.40 20.65 43.34
N THR A 21 10.29 20.03 42.56
CA THR A 21 10.30 20.19 41.10
C THR A 21 9.23 19.36 40.39
N PHE A 22 8.92 18.17 40.92
CA PHE A 22 7.94 17.27 40.30
C PHE A 22 6.49 17.83 40.34
N PRO A 23 6.00 18.41 41.45
CA PRO A 23 4.66 19.02 41.46
C PRO A 23 4.54 20.23 40.53
N ILE A 24 5.60 21.04 40.42
CA ILE A 24 5.62 22.24 39.56
C ILE A 24 5.58 21.84 38.08
N LEU A 25 6.31 20.77 37.71
CA LEU A 25 6.29 20.26 36.35
C LEU A 25 4.92 19.67 35.99
N VAL A 26 4.31 18.93 36.93
CA VAL A 26 2.97 18.33 36.76
C VAL A 26 1.91 19.42 36.62
N THR A 27 1.94 20.47 37.45
CA THR A 27 0.99 21.60 37.32
C THR A 27 1.18 22.37 36.02
N PHE A 28 2.42 22.62 35.58
CA PHE A 28 2.67 23.23 34.27
C PHE A 28 2.13 22.37 33.12
N THR A 29 2.33 21.05 33.17
CA THR A 29 1.80 20.15 32.12
C THR A 29 0.27 20.07 32.13
N LEU A 30 -0.37 20.09 33.30
CA LEU A 30 -1.84 20.09 33.43
C LEU A 30 -2.44 21.42 32.93
N ILE A 31 -1.84 22.56 33.28
CA ILE A 31 -2.28 23.88 32.79
C ILE A 31 -2.11 23.96 31.26
N HIS A 32 -1.03 23.42 30.71
CA HIS A 32 -0.82 23.38 29.27
C HIS A 32 -1.81 22.45 28.56
N GLN A 33 -2.17 21.31 29.15
CA GLN A 33 -3.19 20.40 28.61
C GLN A 33 -4.60 21.02 28.65
N ILE A 34 -4.96 21.70 29.73
CA ILE A 34 -6.25 22.40 29.86
C ILE A 34 -6.33 23.55 28.84
N SER A 35 -5.26 24.34 28.67
CA SER A 35 -5.21 25.42 27.68
C SER A 35 -5.30 24.91 26.24
N VAL A 36 -4.68 23.76 25.92
CA VAL A 36 -4.79 23.12 24.60
C VAL A 36 -6.20 22.56 24.38
N PHE A 37 -6.82 22.00 25.42
CA PHE A 37 -8.19 21.46 25.33
C PHE A 37 -9.22 22.57 25.06
N ASP A 38 -9.11 23.72 25.72
CA ASP A 38 -9.98 24.89 25.48
C ASP A 38 -9.76 25.49 24.08
N LEU A 39 -8.51 25.51 23.59
CA LEU A 39 -8.19 25.96 22.23
C LEU A 39 -8.83 25.03 21.17
N VAL A 40 -8.80 23.72 21.41
CA VAL A 40 -9.43 22.72 20.52
C VAL A 40 -10.95 22.82 20.54
N GLN A 41 -11.58 23.06 21.69
CA GLN A 41 -13.02 23.31 21.76
C GLN A 41 -13.41 24.61 21.03
N ALA A 42 -12.64 25.68 21.18
CA ALA A 42 -12.87 26.93 20.45
C ALA A 42 -12.75 26.75 18.94
N PHE A 43 -11.78 25.95 18.47
CA PHE A 43 -11.63 25.59 17.05
C PHE A 43 -12.80 24.75 16.53
N ASN A 44 -13.30 23.78 17.31
CA ASN A 44 -14.45 22.97 16.93
C ASN A 44 -15.74 23.80 16.86
N ALA A 45 -15.92 24.78 17.77
CA ALA A 45 -17.04 25.70 17.73
C ALA A 45 -16.98 26.65 16.50
N LEU A 46 -15.78 27.13 16.13
CA LEU A 46 -15.55 27.93 14.93
C LEU A 46 -15.79 27.12 13.64
N ALA A 47 -15.36 25.87 13.59
CA ALA A 47 -15.59 24.95 12.48
C ALA A 47 -17.09 24.65 12.30
N ALA A 48 -17.82 24.40 13.39
CA ALA A 48 -19.27 24.20 13.34
C ALA A 48 -20.03 25.46 12.86
N LYS A 49 -19.57 26.66 13.27
CA LYS A 49 -20.16 27.94 12.82
C LYS A 49 -19.87 28.20 11.34
N ALA A 50 -18.67 27.89 10.86
CA ALA A 50 -18.30 27.98 9.45
C ALA A 50 -19.12 27.01 8.59
N HIS A 51 -19.35 25.78 9.07
CA HIS A 51 -20.13 24.79 8.34
C HIS A 51 -21.61 25.19 8.22
N ASN A 52 -22.19 25.76 9.27
CA ASN A 52 -23.56 26.32 9.22
C ASN A 52 -23.68 27.55 8.31
N ALA A 53 -22.70 28.45 8.31
CA ALA A 53 -22.68 29.59 7.39
C ALA A 53 -22.59 29.16 5.91
N THR A 54 -21.81 28.10 5.64
CA THR A 54 -21.67 27.54 4.29
C THR A 54 -22.97 26.88 3.81
N ASN A 55 -23.72 26.21 4.69
CA ASN A 55 -25.01 25.60 4.37
C ASN A 55 -26.14 26.63 4.14
N ILE A 56 -26.07 27.80 4.78
CA ILE A 56 -27.01 28.90 4.55
C ILE A 56 -26.71 29.58 3.20
N ALA A 57 -25.43 29.78 2.86
CA ALA A 57 -25.03 30.31 1.56
C ALA A 57 -25.36 29.36 0.39
N LEU A 58 -25.25 28.04 0.59
CA LEU A 58 -25.58 27.05 -0.44
C LEU A 58 -27.09 27.00 -0.73
N LYS A 59 -27.95 27.21 0.30
CA LYS A 59 -29.41 27.27 0.14
C LYS A 59 -29.90 28.57 -0.51
N GLN A 60 -29.21 29.69 -0.33
CA GLN A 60 -29.53 30.94 -1.04
C GLN A 60 -29.00 30.97 -2.48
N GLY A 61 -27.91 30.27 -2.77
CA GLY A 61 -27.35 30.15 -4.13
C GLY A 61 -28.18 29.32 -5.11
N THR A 62 -29.07 28.44 -4.61
CA THR A 62 -29.91 27.57 -5.47
C THR A 62 -31.25 28.20 -5.88
N GLN A 63 -31.64 29.36 -5.34
CA GLN A 63 -32.89 30.04 -5.70
C GLN A 63 -32.74 31.13 -6.78
N ASN A 64 -31.52 31.59 -7.09
CA ASN A 64 -31.30 32.75 -7.98
C ASN A 64 -30.73 32.44 -9.37
N ALA A 65 -30.64 31.16 -9.76
CA ALA A 65 -30.05 30.75 -11.04
C ALA A 65 -31.05 30.01 -11.95
N THR A 66 -32.28 30.53 -12.10
CA THR A 66 -33.17 30.09 -13.19
C THR A 66 -34.10 31.20 -13.69
N THR A 67 -33.56 32.37 -14.01
CA THR A 67 -34.34 33.36 -14.78
C THR A 67 -33.42 34.26 -15.58
N THR A 68 -33.21 33.92 -16.84
CA THR A 68 -33.08 34.91 -17.92
C THR A 68 -33.16 34.19 -19.28
N ASN A 69 -34.21 34.56 -20.01
CA ASN A 69 -34.25 34.78 -21.45
C ASN A 69 -34.73 33.67 -22.42
N PHE A 70 -35.97 33.94 -22.89
CA PHE A 70 -36.55 33.76 -24.23
C PHE A 70 -37.13 32.39 -24.61
N LEU A 71 -38.47 32.26 -24.58
CA LEU A 71 -39.34 32.63 -25.71
C LEU A 71 -40.84 32.58 -25.37
N GLN A 72 -41.54 33.41 -26.10
CA GLN A 72 -42.94 33.82 -26.05
C GLN A 72 -43.81 32.86 -26.87
N GLN A 73 -45.05 32.64 -26.42
CA GLN A 73 -46.27 32.26 -27.16
C GLN A 73 -46.94 30.94 -26.74
N GLY A 74 -48.26 31.04 -26.54
CA GLY A 74 -49.20 29.98 -26.93
C GLY A 74 -49.83 29.20 -25.78
N ALA A 75 -51.03 29.62 -25.40
CA ALA A 75 -51.93 28.89 -24.54
C ALA A 75 -52.36 27.54 -25.15
N GLN A 76 -52.54 26.50 -24.33
CA GLN A 76 -53.85 25.91 -24.01
C GLN A 76 -53.73 24.55 -23.29
N ASN A 77 -54.70 24.37 -22.40
CA ASN A 77 -55.02 23.21 -21.56
C ASN A 77 -55.24 21.90 -22.35
N PHE A 78 -54.95 20.73 -21.77
CA PHE A 78 -55.92 19.73 -21.26
C PHE A 78 -55.35 18.28 -21.16
N LEU A 79 -55.57 17.69 -19.98
CA LEU A 79 -55.81 16.27 -19.59
C LEU A 79 -55.05 15.07 -20.23
N ARG A 80 -54.33 14.37 -19.33
CA ARG A 80 -54.49 12.96 -18.86
C ARG A 80 -54.77 11.79 -19.83
N GLN A 81 -54.01 10.71 -19.52
CA GLN A 81 -54.26 9.27 -19.73
C GLN A 81 -54.15 8.79 -21.19
N GLY A 82 -53.52 7.68 -21.54
CA GLY A 82 -52.97 6.52 -20.84
C GLY A 82 -53.10 5.31 -21.77
N VAL A 83 -52.18 4.35 -21.64
CA VAL A 83 -52.30 2.93 -22.10
C VAL A 83 -51.85 2.60 -23.55
N THR A 84 -50.85 1.73 -23.61
CA THR A 84 -50.26 0.89 -24.70
C THR A 84 -51.21 -0.25 -25.13
N PRO A 85 -50.83 -1.26 -25.95
CA PRO A 85 -49.84 -1.39 -27.04
C PRO A 85 -50.45 -2.03 -28.32
N GLY A 86 -49.73 -2.06 -29.45
CA GLY A 86 -50.14 -2.83 -30.62
C GLY A 86 -49.03 -3.06 -31.63
N ILE A 87 -48.60 -4.32 -31.72
CA ILE A 87 -47.62 -4.90 -32.64
C ILE A 87 -48.23 -5.04 -34.04
N LEU A 88 -47.47 -4.73 -35.11
CA LEU A 88 -47.47 -5.56 -36.32
C LEU A 88 -46.19 -5.37 -37.13
N GLU A 89 -45.58 -6.51 -37.44
CA GLU A 89 -44.46 -6.70 -38.36
C GLU A 89 -44.85 -6.49 -39.84
N GLU A 90 -43.77 -6.36 -40.61
CA GLU A 90 -43.53 -7.01 -41.91
C GLU A 90 -43.63 -6.21 -43.23
N ARG A 91 -42.48 -6.24 -43.91
CA ARG A 91 -42.24 -6.52 -45.33
C ARG A 91 -42.26 -5.41 -46.40
N THR A 92 -41.04 -4.93 -46.66
CA THR A 92 -40.25 -5.05 -47.92
C THR A 92 -40.95 -5.05 -49.29
N GLN A 93 -40.54 -4.13 -50.17
CA GLN A 93 -40.29 -4.29 -51.63
C GLN A 93 -39.67 -2.97 -52.18
N THR A 94 -38.37 -2.87 -52.49
CA THR A 94 -37.62 -3.14 -53.75
C THR A 94 -37.68 -2.08 -54.88
N GLN A 95 -36.47 -1.82 -55.44
CA GLN A 95 -36.08 -1.16 -56.72
C GLN A 95 -35.95 0.37 -56.70
N SER A 96 -34.75 0.99 -56.72
CA SER A 96 -33.57 0.99 -57.62
C SER A 96 -33.66 1.98 -58.79
N LEU A 97 -32.88 3.08 -58.73
CA LEU A 97 -32.42 3.85 -59.90
C LEU A 97 -31.10 4.62 -59.60
N SER A 98 -30.06 4.18 -60.31
CA SER A 98 -28.76 4.77 -60.73
C SER A 98 -28.27 6.17 -60.29
N GLY A 99 -27.11 6.18 -59.59
CA GLY A 99 -25.84 6.95 -59.82
C GLY A 99 -25.80 8.51 -59.74
N PRO A 100 -24.64 9.16 -59.49
CA PRO A 100 -23.26 8.66 -59.56
C PRO A 100 -22.38 8.88 -58.30
N LYS A 101 -21.18 8.30 -58.40
CA LYS A 101 -20.08 8.16 -57.41
C LYS A 101 -19.61 9.45 -56.75
N ASN A 102 -19.27 9.36 -55.46
CA ASN A 102 -18.07 9.98 -54.87
C ASN A 102 -17.57 9.14 -53.69
N ASN A 103 -16.26 8.85 -53.72
CA ASN A 103 -15.53 8.13 -52.68
C ASN A 103 -15.45 8.98 -51.39
N SER A 104 -15.63 8.37 -50.22
CA SER A 104 -14.65 8.33 -49.11
C SER A 104 -15.30 8.11 -47.72
N PHE A 105 -14.51 7.46 -46.85
CA PHE A 105 -14.67 7.30 -45.39
C PHE A 105 -15.60 6.21 -44.85
N GLU A 106 -15.19 4.94 -45.04
CA GLU A 106 -15.27 3.96 -43.94
C GLU A 106 -13.97 4.03 -43.13
N ASP A 107 -13.89 4.94 -42.16
CA ASP A 107 -12.99 4.77 -41.02
C ASP A 107 -13.55 5.56 -39.83
N GLY A 108 -14.17 4.86 -38.88
CA GLY A 108 -14.83 5.51 -37.75
C GLY A 108 -15.51 4.59 -36.76
N LYS A 109 -15.92 3.38 -37.18
CA LYS A 109 -16.50 2.39 -36.25
C LYS A 109 -15.45 1.56 -35.51
N ASN A 110 -14.30 1.28 -36.13
CA ASN A 110 -13.24 0.50 -35.50
C ASN A 110 -12.42 1.30 -34.47
N VAL A 111 -12.25 2.61 -34.65
CA VAL A 111 -11.49 3.46 -33.70
C VAL A 111 -12.27 3.68 -32.40
N LEU A 112 -13.59 3.87 -32.47
CA LEU A 112 -14.45 4.01 -31.29
C LEU A 112 -14.56 2.70 -30.49
N SER A 113 -14.66 1.55 -31.19
CA SER A 113 -14.66 0.22 -30.58
C SER A 113 -13.32 -0.12 -29.92
N LEU A 114 -12.19 0.19 -30.58
CA LEU A 114 -10.86 -0.05 -30.03
C LEU A 114 -10.60 0.86 -28.82
N SER A 115 -10.98 2.14 -28.90
CA SER A 115 -10.85 3.12 -27.81
C SER A 115 -11.69 2.75 -26.58
N THR A 116 -12.94 2.34 -26.77
CA THR A 116 -13.79 1.86 -25.66
C THR A 116 -13.27 0.56 -25.04
N THR A 117 -12.74 -0.35 -25.86
CA THR A 117 -12.12 -1.59 -25.37
C THR A 117 -10.83 -1.30 -24.58
N THR A 118 -9.98 -0.38 -25.04
CA THR A 118 -8.76 0.02 -24.33
C THR A 118 -9.08 0.74 -23.02
N ILE A 119 -10.06 1.65 -23.00
CA ILE A 119 -10.49 2.34 -21.78
C ILE A 119 -11.05 1.34 -20.76
N SER A 120 -11.85 0.38 -21.22
CA SER A 120 -12.38 -0.68 -20.35
C SER A 120 -11.27 -1.57 -19.79
N ASN A 121 -10.28 -1.92 -20.60
CA ASN A 121 -9.12 -2.72 -20.17
C ASN A 121 -8.26 -1.97 -19.16
N ASP A 122 -7.95 -0.68 -19.41
CA ASP A 122 -7.16 0.14 -18.48
C ASP A 122 -7.90 0.36 -17.15
N LYS A 123 -9.21 0.63 -17.20
CA LYS A 123 -10.07 0.77 -16.00
C LYS A 123 -10.05 -0.49 -15.13
N LEU A 124 -10.00 -1.67 -15.74
CA LEU A 124 -9.97 -2.97 -15.04
C LEU A 124 -8.56 -3.55 -14.89
N LEU A 125 -7.52 -2.77 -15.21
CA LEU A 125 -6.12 -3.17 -15.15
C LEU A 125 -5.85 -4.50 -15.87
N ASP A 126 -6.24 -4.58 -17.15
CA ASP A 126 -6.13 -5.77 -18.01
C ASP A 126 -6.84 -7.01 -17.43
N GLY A 127 -7.98 -6.80 -16.78
CA GLY A 127 -8.81 -7.87 -16.19
C GLY A 127 -8.36 -8.32 -14.79
N LEU A 128 -7.36 -7.66 -14.20
CA LEU A 128 -7.00 -7.87 -12.79
C LEU A 128 -8.19 -7.56 -11.87
N LEU A 129 -8.94 -6.50 -12.16
CA LEU A 129 -10.13 -6.09 -11.41
C LEU A 129 -11.43 -6.58 -12.07
N VAL A 130 -12.46 -6.79 -11.25
CA VAL A 130 -13.84 -7.02 -11.70
C VAL A 130 -14.62 -5.71 -11.74
N SER A 131 -15.67 -5.64 -12.55
CA SER A 131 -16.56 -4.47 -12.67
C SER A 131 -17.76 -4.49 -11.73
N SER A 132 -17.87 -5.47 -10.82
CA SER A 132 -19.06 -5.72 -10.02
C SER A 132 -19.23 -4.81 -8.80
N PHE A 133 -18.19 -4.06 -8.41
CA PHE A 133 -18.30 -3.10 -7.31
C PHE A 133 -19.08 -1.86 -7.72
N ASP A 134 -19.86 -1.31 -6.79
CA ASP A 134 -20.42 0.03 -6.92
C ASP A 134 -19.30 1.07 -7.01
N GLU A 135 -19.31 1.92 -8.05
CA GLU A 135 -18.25 2.90 -8.28
C GLU A 135 -18.22 4.00 -7.21
N ALA A 136 -19.37 4.34 -6.63
CA ALA A 136 -19.44 5.37 -5.58
C ALA A 136 -18.85 4.88 -4.24
N SER A 137 -18.93 3.57 -3.96
CA SER A 137 -18.34 2.96 -2.76
C SER A 137 -16.81 3.09 -2.70
N CYS A 138 -16.13 3.13 -3.84
CA CYS A 138 -14.68 3.23 -3.93
C CYS A 138 -14.21 3.84 -5.26
N PHE A 139 -14.06 5.16 -5.30
CA PHE A 139 -13.67 5.87 -6.52
C PHE A 139 -12.29 5.46 -7.04
N SER A 140 -11.33 5.23 -6.14
CA SER A 140 -9.95 4.91 -6.51
C SER A 140 -9.84 3.61 -7.33
N ARG A 141 -10.74 2.64 -7.10
CA ARG A 141 -10.77 1.35 -7.80
C ARG A 141 -10.86 1.52 -9.31
N TYR A 142 -11.67 2.48 -9.74
CA TYR A 142 -12.04 2.65 -11.14
C TYR A 142 -11.61 3.98 -11.74
N ARG A 143 -11.02 4.88 -10.94
CA ARG A 143 -10.52 6.19 -11.41
C ARG A 143 -9.02 6.33 -11.29
N SER A 144 -8.34 5.43 -10.57
CA SER A 144 -6.88 5.50 -10.41
C SER A 144 -6.10 5.38 -11.72
N TYR A 145 -6.65 4.68 -12.73
CA TYR A 145 -6.03 4.56 -14.05
C TYR A 145 -5.83 5.93 -14.73
N LEU A 146 -6.66 6.93 -14.42
CA LEU A 146 -6.54 8.31 -14.95
C LEU A 146 -5.30 9.05 -14.44
N TYR A 147 -4.74 8.60 -13.31
CA TYR A 147 -3.61 9.24 -12.63
C TYR A 147 -2.30 8.44 -12.83
N ARG A 148 -2.39 7.25 -13.42
CA ARG A 148 -1.28 6.32 -13.60
C ARG A 148 -0.92 6.21 -15.07
N LYS A 149 0.36 5.99 -15.35
CA LYS A 149 0.77 5.47 -16.65
C LYS A 149 0.30 4.02 -16.77
N THR A 150 -0.08 3.61 -17.99
CA THR A 150 -0.39 2.21 -18.29
C THR A 150 0.83 1.36 -17.95
N SER A 151 0.63 0.32 -17.12
CA SER A 151 1.71 -0.57 -16.74
C SER A 151 2.08 -1.46 -17.93
N PRO A 152 3.38 -1.65 -18.23
CA PRO A 152 3.79 -2.60 -19.24
C PRO A 152 3.62 -4.06 -18.77
N HIS A 153 3.50 -4.28 -17.46
CA HIS A 153 3.38 -5.61 -16.85
C HIS A 153 1.92 -6.05 -16.85
N LYS A 154 1.58 -7.03 -17.69
CA LYS A 154 0.22 -7.54 -17.82
C LYS A 154 0.02 -8.77 -16.94
N PRO A 155 -1.08 -8.85 -16.17
CA PRO A 155 -1.38 -10.03 -15.37
C PRO A 155 -1.58 -11.25 -16.28
N SER A 156 -1.08 -12.41 -15.87
CA SER A 156 -1.31 -13.65 -16.61
C SER A 156 -2.79 -14.06 -16.53
N LYS A 157 -3.28 -14.73 -17.58
CA LYS A 157 -4.63 -15.33 -17.57
C LYS A 157 -4.83 -16.28 -16.38
N TYR A 158 -3.77 -16.98 -15.98
CA TYR A 158 -3.81 -17.91 -14.85
C TYR A 158 -3.97 -17.18 -13.52
N LEU A 159 -3.25 -16.07 -13.30
CA LEU A 159 -3.44 -15.21 -12.13
C LEU A 159 -4.87 -14.66 -12.07
N ILE A 160 -5.38 -14.14 -13.19
CA ILE A 160 -6.76 -13.65 -13.27
C ILE A 160 -7.75 -14.76 -12.85
N SER A 161 -7.60 -15.97 -13.39
CA SER A 161 -8.45 -17.11 -13.01
C SER A 161 -8.34 -17.46 -11.52
N LYS A 162 -7.13 -17.48 -10.95
CA LYS A 162 -6.94 -17.70 -9.50
C LYS A 162 -7.63 -16.63 -8.66
N LEU A 163 -7.58 -15.36 -9.06
CA LEU A 163 -8.27 -14.27 -8.37
C LEU A 163 -9.80 -14.43 -8.44
N ARG A 164 -10.36 -14.76 -9.62
CA ARG A 164 -11.82 -15.01 -9.74
C ARG A 164 -12.28 -16.19 -8.88
N ASN A 165 -11.50 -17.27 -8.85
CA ASN A 165 -11.78 -18.42 -7.98
C ASN A 165 -11.69 -18.04 -6.49
N TYR A 166 -10.71 -17.21 -6.14
CA TYR A 166 -10.56 -16.71 -4.78
C TYR A 166 -11.76 -15.85 -4.35
N GLU A 167 -12.26 -14.97 -5.21
CA GLU A 167 -13.46 -14.16 -4.95
C GLU A 167 -14.68 -15.05 -4.69
N HIS A 168 -14.84 -16.15 -5.45
CA HIS A 168 -15.88 -17.14 -5.21
C HIS A 168 -15.71 -17.87 -3.87
N LEU A 169 -14.49 -18.29 -3.53
CA LEU A 169 -14.17 -18.87 -2.22
C LEU A 169 -14.54 -17.90 -1.09
N HIS A 170 -14.13 -16.63 -1.21
CA HIS A 170 -14.37 -15.61 -0.20
C HIS A 170 -15.86 -15.29 -0.04
N ARG A 171 -16.63 -15.23 -1.13
CA ARG A 171 -18.10 -15.06 -1.07
C ARG A 171 -18.79 -16.22 -0.33
N ASN A 172 -18.33 -17.46 -0.54
CA ASN A 172 -18.98 -18.65 0.03
C ASN A 172 -18.56 -18.97 1.47
N CYS A 173 -17.34 -18.57 1.84
CA CYS A 173 -16.72 -18.93 3.11
C CYS A 173 -16.42 -17.71 3.99
N GLY A 174 -16.63 -16.48 3.50
CA GLY A 174 -16.32 -15.23 4.19
C GLY A 174 -17.20 -14.95 5.41
N PRO A 175 -16.98 -13.81 6.08
CA PRO A 175 -17.77 -13.42 7.25
C PRO A 175 -19.27 -13.46 7.00
N SER A 176 -20.04 -13.74 8.05
CA SER A 176 -21.52 -13.82 8.03
C SER A 176 -22.11 -14.98 7.22
N THR A 177 -21.30 -15.83 6.58
CA THR A 177 -21.78 -17.05 5.92
C THR A 177 -22.06 -18.17 6.93
N LYS A 178 -22.90 -19.15 6.55
CA LYS A 178 -23.18 -20.35 7.37
C LYS A 178 -21.89 -21.13 7.67
N SER A 179 -21.00 -21.25 6.67
CA SER A 179 -19.73 -21.96 6.79
C SER A 179 -18.78 -21.28 7.79
N TYR A 180 -18.67 -19.94 7.71
CA TYR A 180 -17.88 -19.16 8.67
C TYR A 180 -18.44 -19.29 10.08
N ASN A 181 -19.75 -19.08 10.26
CA ASN A 181 -20.37 -19.17 11.57
C ASN A 181 -20.18 -20.56 12.19
N LYS A 182 -20.34 -21.64 11.40
CA LYS A 182 -20.10 -23.02 11.86
C LYS A 182 -18.70 -23.15 12.49
N ILE A 183 -17.66 -22.76 11.77
CA ILE A 183 -16.26 -22.87 12.23
C ILE A 183 -15.98 -21.97 13.43
N MET A 184 -16.54 -20.76 13.46
CA MET A 184 -16.31 -19.82 14.57
C MET A 184 -17.09 -20.17 15.84
N THR A 185 -18.27 -20.77 15.74
CA THR A 185 -19.07 -21.21 16.91
C THR A 185 -18.52 -22.46 17.60
N MET A 186 -17.72 -23.27 16.90
CA MET A 186 -17.27 -24.57 17.38
C MET A 186 -16.12 -24.51 18.41
N GLY A 187 -15.49 -23.36 18.61
CA GLY A 187 -14.48 -23.18 19.67
C GLY A 187 -13.17 -23.95 19.44
N THR A 188 -12.33 -23.99 20.48
CA THR A 188 -11.11 -24.81 20.55
C THR A 188 -11.37 -26.27 20.89
N ASN A 189 -12.59 -26.63 21.34
CA ASN A 189 -12.98 -27.98 21.78
C ASN A 189 -13.36 -28.92 20.62
N PHE A 190 -12.59 -28.88 19.53
CA PHE A 190 -12.88 -29.61 18.31
C PHE A 190 -12.57 -31.11 18.45
N SER A 191 -13.56 -31.99 18.22
CA SER A 191 -13.35 -33.43 18.06
C SER A 191 -13.23 -33.81 16.58
N LYS A 192 -12.33 -34.75 16.29
CA LYS A 192 -11.77 -35.12 14.96
C LYS A 192 -12.78 -35.53 13.86
N ILE A 193 -14.09 -35.59 14.13
CA ILE A 193 -15.08 -36.31 13.31
C ILE A 193 -15.81 -35.42 12.27
N ASP A 194 -15.79 -34.08 12.39
CA ASP A 194 -16.52 -33.20 11.45
C ASP A 194 -15.65 -32.73 10.25
N VAL A 195 -14.52 -33.39 9.98
CA VAL A 195 -13.50 -32.99 8.99
C VAL A 195 -13.93 -33.37 7.57
N SER A 196 -14.91 -32.62 7.08
CA SER A 196 -15.16 -32.35 5.66
C SER A 196 -15.62 -30.88 5.52
N THR A 197 -14.98 -29.95 6.23
CA THR A 197 -15.30 -28.52 6.06
C THR A 197 -14.56 -27.97 4.84
N LYS A 198 -15.32 -27.47 3.86
CA LYS A 198 -14.77 -26.89 2.61
C LYS A 198 -13.99 -25.59 2.82
N CYS A 199 -14.14 -24.94 3.98
CA CYS A 199 -13.61 -23.60 4.25
C CYS A 199 -12.47 -23.65 5.26
N LYS A 200 -11.33 -23.05 4.89
CA LYS A 200 -10.17 -22.83 5.76
C LYS A 200 -9.87 -21.34 5.82
N TYR A 201 -9.22 -20.90 6.90
CA TYR A 201 -9.00 -19.48 7.15
C TYR A 201 -7.53 -19.17 7.41
N LEU A 202 -7.13 -17.98 6.97
CA LEU A 202 -5.89 -17.30 7.34
C LEU A 202 -6.27 -15.96 7.94
N VAL A 203 -6.13 -15.83 9.26
CA VAL A 203 -6.36 -14.60 9.99
C VAL A 203 -5.04 -13.85 10.08
N TRP A 204 -4.92 -12.73 9.36
CA TRP A 204 -3.74 -11.87 9.40
C TRP A 204 -3.90 -10.78 10.47
N THR A 205 -2.83 -10.56 11.23
CA THR A 205 -2.76 -9.49 12.24
C THR A 205 -1.69 -8.47 11.88
N ALA A 206 -2.04 -7.19 12.02
CA ALA A 206 -1.13 -6.09 11.76
C ALA A 206 0.00 -6.03 12.80
N ALA A 207 1.25 -5.87 12.33
CA ALA A 207 2.42 -5.64 13.16
C ALA A 207 3.28 -4.50 12.59
N ASN A 208 3.98 -3.77 13.47
CA ASN A 208 4.88 -2.67 13.12
C ASN A 208 4.23 -1.53 12.29
N GLY A 209 5.02 -0.78 11.53
CA GLY A 209 4.54 0.40 10.77
C GLY A 209 3.76 0.06 9.50
N LEU A 210 3.08 1.06 8.92
CA LEU A 210 2.19 0.89 7.76
C LEU A 210 2.84 0.17 6.57
N GLY A 211 4.09 0.51 6.22
CA GLY A 211 4.83 -0.17 5.15
C GLY A 211 4.96 -1.67 5.38
N ASN A 212 5.31 -2.09 6.60
CA ASN A 212 5.42 -3.50 6.99
C ASN A 212 4.06 -4.19 6.89
N ARG A 213 3.01 -3.55 7.41
CA ARG A 213 1.64 -4.07 7.36
C ARG A 213 1.18 -4.32 5.93
N ILE A 214 1.46 -3.39 5.01
CA ILE A 214 1.06 -3.53 3.61
C ILE A 214 1.82 -4.68 2.92
N VAL A 215 3.16 -4.74 3.07
CA VAL A 215 3.93 -5.81 2.43
C VAL A 215 3.55 -7.19 2.97
N THR A 216 3.28 -7.32 4.26
CA THR A 216 2.88 -8.61 4.83
C THR A 216 1.45 -8.99 4.47
N LEU A 217 0.54 -8.02 4.35
CA LEU A 217 -0.82 -8.26 3.92
C LEU A 217 -0.87 -8.82 2.49
N VAL A 218 -0.05 -8.27 1.58
CA VAL A 218 0.08 -8.79 0.21
C VAL A 218 0.71 -10.19 0.19
N ALA A 219 1.75 -10.43 1.00
CA ALA A 219 2.36 -11.76 1.13
C ALA A 219 1.37 -12.80 1.71
N ALA A 220 0.59 -12.41 2.72
CA ALA A 220 -0.44 -13.24 3.32
C ALA A 220 -1.57 -13.55 2.34
N PHE A 221 -1.96 -12.58 1.50
CA PHE A 221 -2.95 -12.79 0.47
C PHE A 221 -2.50 -13.82 -0.58
N LEU A 222 -1.23 -13.75 -1.03
CA LEU A 222 -0.69 -14.77 -1.92
C LEU A 222 -0.69 -16.15 -1.25
N TYR A 223 -0.26 -16.25 0.00
CA TYR A 223 -0.29 -17.50 0.75
C TYR A 223 -1.72 -18.05 0.90
N ALA A 224 -2.71 -17.18 1.09
CA ALA A 224 -4.12 -17.54 1.16
C ALA A 224 -4.63 -18.14 -0.17
N ILE A 225 -4.24 -17.56 -1.31
CA ILE A 225 -4.55 -18.10 -2.65
C ILE A 225 -3.90 -19.48 -2.84
N LEU A 226 -2.63 -19.64 -2.47
CA LEU A 226 -1.89 -20.89 -2.67
C LEU A 226 -2.37 -22.04 -1.78
N THR A 227 -3.05 -21.74 -0.67
CA THR A 227 -3.50 -22.74 0.31
C THR A 227 -5.02 -22.91 0.38
N ASP A 228 -5.75 -22.25 -0.55
CA ASP A 228 -7.21 -22.21 -0.61
C ASP A 228 -7.84 -21.79 0.74
N ARG A 229 -7.32 -20.69 1.32
CA ARG A 229 -7.78 -20.10 2.58
C ARG A 229 -8.46 -18.77 2.34
N VAL A 230 -9.55 -18.52 3.07
CA VAL A 230 -10.14 -17.20 3.18
C VAL A 230 -9.23 -16.33 4.04
N LEU A 231 -8.78 -15.20 3.49
CA LEU A 231 -8.03 -14.18 4.20
C LEU A 231 -9.03 -13.33 5.01
N LEU A 232 -8.77 -13.24 6.31
CA LEU A 232 -9.47 -12.37 7.23
C LEU A 232 -8.47 -11.44 7.90
N VAL A 233 -8.79 -10.16 7.93
CA VAL A 233 -7.83 -9.10 8.24
C VAL A 233 -8.26 -8.41 9.54
N LYS A 234 -7.40 -8.48 10.56
CA LYS A 234 -7.60 -7.76 11.81
C LYS A 234 -6.92 -6.39 11.74
N PHE A 235 -7.70 -5.37 11.41
CA PHE A 235 -7.27 -3.98 11.47
C PHE A 235 -7.32 -3.43 12.90
N GLY A 236 -6.26 -2.70 13.28
CA GLY A 236 -6.31 -1.76 14.40
C GLY A 236 -7.10 -0.52 14.02
N ALA A 237 -7.43 0.33 15.01
CA ALA A 237 -8.11 1.62 14.79
C ALA A 237 -7.47 2.40 13.62
N ASP A 238 -6.14 2.42 13.61
CA ASP A 238 -5.30 3.15 12.67
C ASP A 238 -5.22 2.60 11.25
N MET A 239 -5.88 1.48 10.96
CA MET A 239 -5.97 0.91 9.61
C MET A 239 -7.38 1.05 9.02
N PHE A 240 -8.38 1.40 9.84
CA PHE A 240 -9.72 1.69 9.33
C PHE A 240 -9.68 2.96 8.48
N GLY A 241 -10.43 2.96 7.38
CA GLY A 241 -10.45 4.08 6.46
C GLY A 241 -9.27 4.17 5.48
N LEU A 242 -8.28 3.26 5.52
CA LEU A 242 -7.18 3.29 4.54
C LEU A 242 -7.56 2.68 3.19
N PHE A 243 -8.25 1.52 3.22
CA PHE A 243 -8.49 0.69 2.05
C PHE A 243 -9.99 0.42 1.84
N CYS A 244 -10.39 0.28 0.58
CA CYS A 244 -11.69 -0.27 0.21
C CYS A 244 -11.75 -1.80 0.40
N GLU A 245 -12.96 -2.36 0.41
CA GLU A 245 -13.17 -3.81 0.35
C GLU A 245 -12.65 -4.38 -0.98
N PRO A 246 -11.75 -5.39 -0.97
CA PRO A 246 -11.12 -5.89 -2.20
C PRO A 246 -11.91 -7.02 -2.88
N PHE A 247 -12.82 -7.70 -2.18
CA PHE A 247 -13.55 -8.86 -2.70
C PHE A 247 -15.03 -8.53 -2.90
N PRO A 248 -15.64 -8.90 -4.05
CA PRO A 248 -17.02 -8.56 -4.35
C PRO A 248 -17.98 -9.38 -3.49
N ASP A 249 -19.03 -8.71 -2.97
CA ASP A 249 -20.09 -9.30 -2.15
C ASP A 249 -19.59 -10.02 -0.88
N SER A 250 -18.46 -9.58 -0.33
CA SER A 250 -17.89 -10.07 0.91
C SER A 250 -17.10 -8.98 1.62
N SER A 251 -16.68 -9.24 2.86
CA SER A 251 -15.76 -8.38 3.59
C SER A 251 -14.55 -9.17 4.05
N TRP A 252 -13.35 -8.67 3.74
CA TRP A 252 -12.12 -9.25 4.28
C TRP A 252 -11.88 -8.93 5.76
N LEU A 253 -12.65 -8.01 6.34
CA LEU A 253 -12.45 -7.59 7.72
C LEU A 253 -12.86 -8.71 8.67
N LEU A 254 -12.00 -8.98 9.65
CA LEU A 254 -12.35 -9.94 10.67
C LEU A 254 -13.44 -9.36 11.59
N PRO A 255 -14.57 -10.07 11.78
CA PRO A 255 -15.63 -9.63 12.69
C PRO A 255 -15.16 -9.41 14.13
N ARG A 256 -15.70 -8.38 14.79
CA ARG A 256 -15.43 -8.11 16.22
C ARG A 256 -15.86 -9.24 17.15
N SER A 257 -16.84 -10.04 16.72
CA SER A 257 -17.31 -11.24 17.43
C SER A 257 -16.35 -12.43 17.33
N PHE A 258 -15.18 -12.28 16.72
CA PHE A 258 -14.18 -13.35 16.65
C PHE A 258 -13.78 -13.80 18.07
N PRO A 259 -14.03 -15.07 18.45
CA PRO A 259 -14.05 -15.46 19.85
C PRO A 259 -12.65 -15.59 20.48
N TYR A 260 -11.61 -15.83 19.67
CA TYR A 260 -10.29 -16.24 20.15
C TYR A 260 -9.34 -15.10 20.55
N TRP A 261 -9.82 -13.85 20.61
CA TRP A 261 -9.01 -12.72 21.08
C TRP A 261 -8.72 -12.75 22.57
N LYS A 262 -9.64 -13.32 23.36
CA LYS A 262 -9.47 -13.43 24.81
C LYS A 262 -8.60 -14.64 25.18
N ASP A 263 -8.57 -15.66 24.34
CA ASP A 263 -7.90 -16.95 24.59
C ASP A 263 -6.61 -17.14 23.78
N GLN A 264 -6.06 -16.08 23.17
CA GLN A 264 -4.87 -16.18 22.31
C GLN A 264 -3.66 -16.82 23.01
N LYS A 265 -3.57 -16.70 24.34
CA LYS A 265 -2.51 -17.32 25.16
C LYS A 265 -2.61 -18.86 25.23
N HIS A 266 -3.77 -19.43 24.94
CA HIS A 266 -4.04 -20.86 24.97
C HIS A 266 -3.99 -21.51 23.59
N ILE A 267 -3.78 -20.73 22.53
CA ILE A 267 -3.60 -21.24 21.17
C ILE A 267 -2.15 -21.66 20.99
N GLU A 268 -1.94 -22.88 20.53
CA GLU A 268 -0.61 -23.40 20.23
C GLU A 268 0.07 -22.58 19.11
N THR A 269 1.40 -22.44 19.22
CA THR A 269 2.19 -21.86 18.13
C THR A 269 2.80 -22.97 17.28
N TYR A 270 3.10 -22.64 16.04
CA TYR A 270 3.80 -23.54 15.15
C TYR A 270 5.14 -24.03 15.77
N GLU A 271 5.87 -23.15 16.46
CA GLU A 271 7.12 -23.51 17.13
C GLU A 271 6.92 -24.44 18.33
N SER A 272 5.86 -24.25 19.14
CA SER A 272 5.56 -25.17 20.25
C SER A 272 5.15 -26.55 19.74
N MET A 273 4.35 -26.58 18.67
CA MET A 273 3.93 -27.82 18.03
C MET A 273 5.14 -28.59 17.49
N LEU A 274 6.06 -27.94 16.77
CA LEU A 274 7.29 -28.57 16.27
C LEU A 274 8.13 -29.19 17.40
N LYS A 275 8.29 -28.49 18.54
CA LYS A 275 9.02 -28.99 19.71
C LYS A 275 8.39 -30.25 20.30
N ASN A 276 7.04 -30.31 20.33
CA ASN A 276 6.31 -31.44 20.91
C ASN A 276 6.33 -32.68 20.00
N THR A 277 6.25 -32.52 18.67
CA THR A 277 6.37 -33.65 17.72
C THR A 277 7.72 -34.38 17.80
N ASN A 278 8.79 -33.69 18.19
CA ASN A 278 10.10 -34.32 18.40
C ASN A 278 10.16 -35.13 19.71
N ALA A 279 9.19 -34.96 20.62
CA ALA A 279 9.14 -35.62 21.93
C ALA A 279 8.17 -36.80 21.98
N ASN A 280 7.10 -36.82 21.16
CA ASN A 280 6.08 -37.88 21.15
C ASN A 280 5.79 -38.41 19.74
N SER A 281 5.94 -39.73 19.53
CA SER A 281 5.71 -40.44 18.25
C SER A 281 4.28 -40.97 18.07
N SER A 282 3.28 -40.38 18.74
CA SER A 282 1.87 -40.74 18.60
C SER A 282 1.16 -39.85 17.58
N GLN A 283 0.12 -40.38 16.91
CA GLN A 283 -0.79 -39.65 16.01
C GLN A 283 -1.55 -38.52 16.74
N GLU A 284 -0.85 -37.45 17.10
CA GLU A 284 -1.43 -36.30 17.79
C GLU A 284 -2.50 -35.64 16.91
N LEU A 285 -3.60 -35.28 17.56
CA LEU A 285 -4.71 -34.55 16.96
C LEU A 285 -4.22 -33.15 16.58
N LEU A 286 -4.31 -32.78 15.30
CA LEU A 286 -3.97 -31.44 14.87
C LEU A 286 -4.93 -30.40 15.47
N PRO A 287 -4.43 -29.25 15.96
CA PRO A 287 -5.28 -28.25 16.58
C PRO A 287 -6.16 -27.53 15.54
N PRO A 288 -7.39 -27.11 15.92
CA PRO A 288 -8.26 -26.35 15.03
C PRO A 288 -7.73 -24.93 14.71
N PHE A 289 -6.95 -24.36 15.63
CA PHE A 289 -6.31 -23.05 15.53
C PHE A 289 -4.81 -23.18 15.77
N LEU A 290 -4.01 -22.50 14.95
CA LEU A 290 -2.56 -22.44 15.14
C LEU A 290 -2.04 -21.03 14.91
N ILE A 291 -1.20 -20.53 15.81
CA ILE A 291 -0.48 -19.27 15.63
C ILE A 291 0.78 -19.53 14.80
N LEU A 292 0.90 -18.82 13.68
CA LEU A 292 2.08 -18.81 12.83
C LEU A 292 2.78 -17.45 12.97
N ASN A 293 3.92 -17.42 13.66
CA ASN A 293 4.68 -16.20 13.86
C ASN A 293 5.84 -16.12 12.87
N LEU A 294 5.70 -15.24 11.87
CA LEU A 294 6.74 -14.93 10.88
C LEU A 294 7.27 -13.49 11.05
N GLN A 295 7.21 -12.92 12.25
CA GLN A 295 7.88 -11.65 12.54
C GLN A 295 9.39 -11.84 12.57
N HIS A 296 10.13 -10.77 12.26
CA HIS A 296 11.58 -10.82 12.41
C HIS A 296 11.98 -11.12 13.87
N THR A 297 12.92 -12.03 14.04
CA THR A 297 13.61 -12.27 15.32
C THR A 297 15.09 -11.97 15.13
N HIS A 298 15.68 -11.25 16.08
CA HIS A 298 17.13 -11.08 16.10
C HIS A 298 17.85 -12.37 16.52
N ASP A 299 17.17 -13.19 17.31
CA ASP A 299 17.61 -14.51 17.69
C ASP A 299 17.41 -15.46 16.51
N GLY A 300 18.45 -16.19 16.14
CA GLY A 300 18.52 -17.09 14.97
C GLY A 300 17.62 -18.32 15.07
N HIS A 301 16.37 -18.16 15.46
CA HIS A 301 15.35 -19.19 15.40
C HIS A 301 15.16 -19.60 13.94
N ASN A 302 15.41 -20.88 13.66
CA ASN A 302 15.15 -21.45 12.36
C ASN A 302 13.63 -21.56 12.19
N ASN A 303 13.08 -20.68 11.37
CA ASN A 303 11.72 -20.81 10.88
C ASN A 303 11.72 -21.76 9.68
N PHE A 304 10.94 -22.86 9.78
CA PHE A 304 10.82 -23.88 8.75
C PHE A 304 9.58 -23.71 7.86
N PHE A 305 8.95 -22.53 7.88
CA PHE A 305 7.76 -22.23 7.07
C PHE A 305 7.96 -22.50 5.57
N HIS A 306 9.17 -22.32 5.04
CA HIS A 306 9.49 -22.56 3.62
C HIS A 306 9.71 -24.05 3.26
N CYS A 307 9.55 -24.98 4.22
CA CYS A 307 9.72 -26.42 3.98
C CYS A 307 8.39 -27.10 3.64
N ASP A 308 8.39 -28.05 2.69
CA ASP A 308 7.19 -28.80 2.31
C ASP A 308 6.56 -29.56 3.49
N GLY A 309 7.36 -30.24 4.33
CA GLY A 309 6.82 -30.96 5.49
C GLY A 309 6.06 -30.06 6.47
N SER A 310 6.51 -28.81 6.61
CA SER A 310 5.79 -27.78 7.37
C SER A 310 4.47 -27.39 6.69
N GLN A 311 4.49 -27.25 5.37
CA GLN A 311 3.30 -26.92 4.60
C GLN A 311 2.26 -28.04 4.59
N ASP A 312 2.69 -29.30 4.56
CA ASP A 312 1.80 -30.47 4.67
C ASP A 312 1.04 -30.46 6.01
N LEU A 313 1.74 -30.12 7.09
CA LEU A 313 1.14 -29.94 8.41
C LEU A 313 0.16 -28.75 8.41
N LEU A 314 0.62 -27.57 7.99
CA LEU A 314 -0.16 -26.34 7.97
C LEU A 314 -1.38 -26.43 7.07
N ARG A 315 -1.35 -27.22 5.98
CA ARG A 315 -2.46 -27.42 5.05
C ARG A 315 -3.69 -28.00 5.74
N ASN A 316 -3.48 -28.83 6.77
CA ASN A 316 -4.52 -29.56 7.48
C ASN A 316 -5.11 -28.79 8.66
N ILE A 317 -4.51 -27.66 9.07
CA ILE A 317 -5.05 -26.81 10.14
C ILE A 317 -6.20 -25.95 9.61
N PRO A 318 -7.41 -25.98 10.19
CA PRO A 318 -8.54 -25.18 9.70
C PRO A 318 -8.29 -23.67 9.75
N VAL A 319 -7.77 -23.14 10.86
CA VAL A 319 -7.54 -21.69 11.05
C VAL A 319 -6.09 -21.41 11.42
N LEU A 320 -5.41 -20.64 10.57
CA LEU A 320 -4.08 -20.12 10.84
C LEU A 320 -4.17 -18.65 11.27
N ILE A 321 -3.56 -18.29 12.38
CA ILE A 321 -3.43 -16.90 12.83
C ILE A 321 -1.99 -16.46 12.54
N LEU A 322 -1.83 -15.67 11.48
CA LEU A 322 -0.53 -15.21 10.99
C LEU A 322 -0.18 -13.84 11.57
N SER A 323 0.97 -13.76 12.24
CA SER A 323 1.62 -12.51 12.63
C SER A 323 2.93 -12.35 11.86
N SER A 324 3.12 -11.27 11.12
CA SER A 324 4.36 -11.01 10.38
C SER A 324 4.56 -9.52 10.09
N ASP A 325 5.83 -9.12 9.98
CA ASP A 325 6.27 -7.80 9.53
C ASP A 325 7.21 -7.88 8.30
N GLN A 326 7.31 -9.06 7.68
CA GLN A 326 8.18 -9.36 6.55
C GLN A 326 7.42 -9.56 5.23
N TYR A 327 8.05 -9.15 4.12
CA TYR A 327 7.61 -9.55 2.77
C TYR A 327 8.11 -10.97 2.45
N PHE A 328 7.47 -11.99 3.02
CA PHE A 328 7.96 -13.38 2.93
C PHE A 328 7.68 -14.10 1.59
N VAL A 329 7.28 -13.37 0.55
CA VAL A 329 6.99 -13.95 -0.78
C VAL A 329 8.15 -14.73 -1.38
N PRO A 330 9.43 -14.30 -1.30
CA PRO A 330 10.54 -15.11 -1.78
C PRO A 330 10.56 -16.52 -1.18
N SER A 331 10.19 -16.69 0.10
CA SER A 331 10.07 -18.02 0.71
C SER A 331 8.97 -18.89 0.10
N LEU A 332 7.90 -18.30 -0.43
CA LEU A 332 6.85 -19.06 -1.11
C LEU A 332 7.35 -19.71 -2.40
N PHE A 333 8.26 -19.04 -3.11
CA PHE A 333 8.93 -19.61 -4.29
C PHE A 333 9.92 -20.72 -3.92
N MET A 334 10.39 -20.76 -2.67
CA MET A 334 11.24 -21.85 -2.21
C MET A 334 10.49 -23.17 -2.05
N ILE A 335 9.19 -23.11 -1.73
CA ILE A 335 8.31 -24.25 -1.46
C ILE A 335 7.97 -25.00 -2.78
N PRO A 336 8.49 -26.22 -3.01
CA PRO A 336 8.26 -26.97 -4.24
C PRO A 336 6.78 -27.12 -4.64
N SER A 337 5.91 -27.40 -3.67
CA SER A 337 4.46 -27.57 -3.92
C SER A 337 3.77 -26.30 -4.47
N PHE A 338 4.33 -25.11 -4.25
CA PHE A 338 3.77 -23.84 -4.75
C PHE A 338 4.39 -23.37 -6.07
N ARG A 339 5.59 -23.84 -6.43
CA ARG A 339 6.37 -23.29 -7.55
C ARG A 339 5.65 -23.33 -8.90
N GLN A 340 4.93 -24.42 -9.17
CA GLN A 340 4.24 -24.58 -10.46
C GLN A 340 3.14 -23.53 -10.61
N ASP A 341 2.34 -23.32 -9.58
CA ASP A 341 1.28 -22.31 -9.57
C ASP A 341 1.86 -20.91 -9.62
N LEU A 342 2.87 -20.61 -8.80
CA LEU A 342 3.58 -19.33 -8.80
C LEU A 342 4.16 -19.00 -10.17
N SER A 343 4.71 -20.00 -10.88
CA SER A 343 5.28 -19.79 -12.22
C SER A 343 4.26 -19.51 -13.29
N LYS A 344 3.05 -20.07 -13.18
CA LYS A 344 1.95 -19.76 -14.10
C LYS A 344 1.30 -18.42 -13.75
N MET A 345 1.16 -18.11 -12.46
CA MET A 345 0.60 -16.85 -11.98
C MET A 345 1.49 -15.67 -12.36
N PHE A 346 2.81 -15.80 -12.16
CA PHE A 346 3.80 -14.76 -12.38
C PHE A 346 4.90 -15.27 -13.34
N PRO A 347 4.67 -15.17 -14.67
CA PRO A 347 5.71 -15.43 -15.66
C PRO A 347 6.90 -14.48 -15.48
N GLU A 348 6.60 -13.18 -15.30
CA GLU A 348 7.57 -12.18 -14.85
C GLU A 348 7.69 -12.25 -13.33
N LYS A 349 8.79 -12.82 -12.83
CA LYS A 349 8.94 -13.18 -11.41
C LYS A 349 8.96 -11.97 -10.47
N ASP A 350 9.30 -10.80 -10.99
CA ASP A 350 9.33 -9.56 -10.23
C ASP A 350 8.05 -8.71 -10.32
N THR A 351 6.90 -9.36 -10.59
CA THR A 351 5.58 -8.68 -10.69
C THR A 351 4.59 -9.05 -9.58
N VAL A 352 5.02 -9.81 -8.58
CA VAL A 352 4.12 -10.40 -7.57
C VAL A 352 3.42 -9.32 -6.76
N PHE A 353 4.19 -8.45 -6.09
CA PHE A 353 3.61 -7.33 -5.35
C PHE A 353 2.90 -6.37 -6.30
N HIS A 354 3.47 -6.09 -7.48
CA HIS A 354 2.87 -5.15 -8.43
C HIS A 354 1.43 -5.51 -8.77
N HIS A 355 1.17 -6.78 -9.11
CA HIS A 355 -0.18 -7.24 -9.42
C HIS A 355 -1.05 -7.35 -8.18
N LEU A 356 -0.59 -8.05 -7.14
CA LEU A 356 -1.44 -8.30 -5.96
C LEU A 356 -1.71 -7.03 -5.15
N GLY A 357 -0.75 -6.12 -5.06
CA GLY A 357 -0.92 -4.81 -4.44
C GLY A 357 -1.94 -3.94 -5.19
N ARG A 358 -1.88 -3.91 -6.53
CA ARG A 358 -2.87 -3.17 -7.35
C ARG A 358 -4.27 -3.78 -7.36
N TYR A 359 -4.38 -5.08 -7.07
CA TYR A 359 -5.65 -5.77 -6.87
C TYR A 359 -6.25 -5.50 -5.48
N LEU A 360 -5.42 -5.55 -4.44
CA LEU A 360 -5.87 -5.55 -3.06
C LEU A 360 -6.01 -4.12 -2.46
N LEU A 361 -5.12 -3.20 -2.82
CA LEU A 361 -4.87 -1.96 -2.07
C LEU A 361 -5.45 -0.73 -2.79
N HIS A 362 -6.77 -0.61 -2.77
CA HIS A 362 -7.45 0.59 -3.28
C HIS A 362 -7.67 1.60 -2.15
N PRO A 363 -7.17 2.85 -2.27
CA PRO A 363 -7.45 3.89 -1.29
C PRO A 363 -8.95 4.08 -1.06
N SER A 364 -9.37 4.20 0.19
CA SER A 364 -10.74 4.63 0.52
C SER A 364 -11.08 5.97 -0.13
N ASN A 365 -12.36 6.33 -0.17
CA ASN A 365 -12.77 7.64 -0.70
C ASN A 365 -12.15 8.81 0.08
N GLU A 366 -11.92 8.65 1.40
CA GLU A 366 -11.25 9.66 2.23
C GLU A 366 -9.80 9.88 1.80
N ALA A 367 -9.01 8.80 1.72
CA ALA A 367 -7.63 8.87 1.27
C ALA A 367 -7.53 9.31 -0.20
N TRP A 368 -8.42 8.79 -1.05
CA TRP A 368 -8.44 9.09 -2.49
C TRP A 368 -8.69 10.58 -2.75
N GLU A 369 -9.58 11.22 -1.99
CA GLU A 369 -9.87 12.63 -2.16
C GLU A 369 -8.64 13.51 -1.87
N ILE A 370 -7.85 13.15 -0.86
CA ILE A 370 -6.59 13.85 -0.53
C ILE A 370 -5.56 13.63 -1.66
N ILE A 371 -5.36 12.38 -2.07
CA ILE A 371 -4.44 12.00 -3.17
C ILE A 371 -4.78 12.79 -4.43
N ARG A 372 -6.06 12.77 -4.82
CA ARG A 372 -6.58 13.40 -6.02
C ARG A 372 -6.34 14.90 -6.01
N LYS A 373 -6.76 15.59 -4.95
CA LYS A 373 -6.59 17.04 -4.79
C LYS A 373 -5.13 17.45 -4.85
N PHE A 374 -4.25 16.72 -4.15
CA PHE A 374 -2.82 17.01 -4.15
C PHE A 374 -2.21 16.82 -5.55
N TYR A 375 -2.52 15.70 -6.21
CA TYR A 375 -2.01 15.42 -7.55
C TYR A 375 -2.44 16.49 -8.55
N GLU A 376 -3.73 16.83 -8.60
CA GLU A 376 -4.27 17.84 -9.52
C GLU A 376 -3.66 19.22 -9.29
N ALA A 377 -3.47 19.62 -8.04
CA ALA A 377 -2.92 20.93 -7.69
C ALA A 377 -1.41 21.05 -7.98
N HIS A 378 -0.65 19.99 -7.77
CA HIS A 378 0.82 20.08 -7.69
C HIS A 378 1.57 19.24 -8.73
N LEU A 379 1.03 18.09 -9.13
CA LEU A 379 1.77 17.10 -9.94
C LEU A 379 1.23 17.00 -11.37
N ALA A 380 -0.06 17.24 -11.62
CA ALA A 380 -0.70 16.97 -12.91
C ALA A 380 -0.09 17.74 -14.09
N LYS A 381 0.35 18.99 -13.87
CA LYS A 381 0.88 19.87 -14.93
C LYS A 381 2.36 19.66 -15.25
N ALA A 382 3.08 18.90 -14.45
CA ALA A 382 4.51 18.64 -14.69
C ALA A 382 4.70 17.69 -15.86
N ASN A 383 5.79 17.89 -16.62
CA ASN A 383 6.18 16.98 -17.70
C ASN A 383 6.76 15.67 -17.14
N GLU A 384 7.47 15.78 -16.00
CA GLU A 384 8.06 14.64 -15.31
C GLU A 384 7.87 14.80 -13.78
N ARG A 385 7.67 13.69 -13.08
CA ARG A 385 7.43 13.61 -11.64
C ARG A 385 8.50 12.74 -11.00
N ILE A 386 9.30 13.31 -10.12
CA ILE A 386 10.38 12.61 -9.40
C ILE A 386 9.96 12.48 -7.94
N GLY A 387 9.84 11.25 -7.44
CA GLY A 387 9.54 11.01 -6.04
C GLY A 387 10.81 10.72 -5.24
N LEU A 388 10.95 11.37 -4.09
CA LEU A 388 12.04 11.19 -3.14
C LEU A 388 11.45 10.68 -1.83
N GLN A 389 11.62 9.38 -1.58
CA GLN A 389 11.20 8.74 -0.35
C GLN A 389 12.38 8.72 0.63
N ILE A 390 12.28 9.51 1.70
CA ILE A 390 13.38 9.75 2.64
C ILE A 390 13.02 9.19 4.02
N ARG A 391 13.78 8.19 4.48
CA ARG A 391 13.65 7.58 5.81
C ARG A 391 15.02 7.50 6.48
N VAL A 392 15.16 8.20 7.60
CA VAL A 392 16.38 8.16 8.43
C VAL A 392 16.14 7.32 9.68
N PHE A 393 16.66 6.10 9.71
CA PHE A 393 16.46 5.17 10.83
C PHE A 393 17.26 5.52 12.10
N ASN A 394 18.41 6.19 11.95
CA ASN A 394 19.23 6.61 13.07
C ASN A 394 19.93 7.93 12.70
N THR A 395 19.47 9.03 13.29
CA THR A 395 20.01 10.39 13.08
C THR A 395 21.40 10.57 13.69
N HIS A 396 21.85 9.69 14.58
CA HIS A 396 23.22 9.70 15.11
C HIS A 396 24.24 9.09 14.15
N ARG A 397 23.81 8.38 13.10
CA ARG A 397 24.73 7.75 12.13
C ARG A 397 25.09 8.65 10.98
N ALA A 398 24.26 9.62 10.63
CA ALA A 398 24.54 10.57 9.56
C ALA A 398 23.72 11.84 9.83
N PRO A 399 24.35 13.03 9.85
CA PRO A 399 23.64 14.29 9.90
C PRO A 399 22.65 14.43 8.74
N HIS A 400 21.55 15.15 8.97
CA HIS A 400 20.56 15.48 7.92
C HIS A 400 21.22 16.09 6.67
N GLN A 401 22.25 16.91 6.89
CA GLN A 401 23.13 17.50 5.88
C GLN A 401 23.79 16.47 4.96
N THR A 402 24.31 15.37 5.50
CA THR A 402 24.96 14.32 4.70
C THR A 402 23.93 13.56 3.89
N VAL A 403 22.78 13.22 4.51
CA VAL A 403 21.68 12.49 3.85
C VAL A 403 21.14 13.28 2.65
N ILE A 404 20.91 14.58 2.79
CA ILE A 404 20.41 15.38 1.67
C ILE A 404 21.46 15.57 0.57
N ASN A 405 22.75 15.65 0.92
CA ASN A 405 23.81 15.70 -0.07
C ASN A 405 23.90 14.37 -0.85
N GLU A 406 23.73 13.22 -0.20
CA GLU A 406 23.64 11.90 -0.85
C GLU A 406 22.47 11.84 -1.84
N ILE A 407 21.29 12.35 -1.43
CA ILE A 407 20.09 12.43 -2.30
C ILE A 407 20.35 13.30 -3.53
N ILE A 408 20.93 14.48 -3.34
CA ILE A 408 21.27 15.39 -4.44
C ILE A 408 22.29 14.72 -5.38
N ALA A 409 23.35 14.14 -4.82
CA ALA A 409 24.38 13.45 -5.60
C ALA A 409 23.77 12.31 -6.45
N CYS A 410 22.91 11.48 -5.87
CA CYS A 410 22.18 10.43 -6.58
C CYS A 410 21.30 11.01 -7.71
N ALA A 411 20.51 12.03 -7.40
CA ALA A 411 19.57 12.61 -8.35
C ALA A 411 20.27 13.28 -9.54
N LEU A 412 21.40 13.95 -9.31
CA LEU A 412 22.23 14.57 -10.34
C LEU A 412 22.97 13.52 -11.17
N GLN A 413 23.64 12.56 -10.53
CA GLN A 413 24.41 11.51 -11.21
C GLN A 413 23.56 10.72 -12.21
N HIS A 414 22.30 10.47 -11.87
CA HIS A 414 21.36 9.74 -12.72
C HIS A 414 20.40 10.63 -13.50
N LYS A 415 20.67 11.94 -13.56
CA LYS A 415 19.93 12.94 -14.36
C LYS A 415 18.43 12.99 -14.05
N LEU A 416 18.05 12.58 -12.84
CA LEU A 416 16.68 12.74 -12.36
C LEU A 416 16.37 14.22 -12.17
N LEU A 417 17.34 14.96 -11.63
CA LEU A 417 17.31 16.41 -11.49
C LEU A 417 18.51 17.05 -12.22
N PRO A 418 18.36 18.29 -12.72
CA PRO A 418 19.42 18.95 -13.47
C PRO A 418 20.45 19.64 -12.58
N ASP A 419 21.68 19.75 -13.09
CA ASP A 419 22.73 20.54 -12.47
C ASP A 419 22.35 22.03 -12.38
N LEU A 420 22.92 22.72 -11.39
CA LEU A 420 22.77 24.15 -11.20
C LEU A 420 23.85 24.90 -11.97
N ASN A 421 23.47 25.97 -12.65
CA ASN A 421 24.41 26.84 -13.35
C ASN A 421 25.08 27.80 -12.35
N THR A 422 26.36 27.56 -12.07
CA THR A 422 27.19 28.41 -11.20
C THR A 422 27.72 29.65 -11.92
N GLN A 423 27.60 29.73 -13.25
CA GLN A 423 28.02 30.89 -14.04
C GLN A 423 26.82 31.79 -14.36
N LYS A 424 26.94 33.09 -14.06
CA LYS A 424 25.93 34.13 -14.42
C LYS A 424 25.87 34.42 -15.93
N SER A 425 26.32 33.51 -16.80
CA SER A 425 26.28 33.74 -18.25
C SER A 425 24.86 33.47 -18.79
N VAL A 426 24.30 34.51 -19.39
CA VAL A 426 22.95 34.51 -19.96
C VAL A 426 23.03 33.88 -21.34
N THR A 427 22.72 32.59 -21.44
CA THR A 427 22.46 31.99 -22.76
C THR A 427 20.96 32.06 -23.04
N SER A 428 20.59 32.61 -24.19
CA SER A 428 19.21 32.87 -24.61
C SER A 428 18.33 31.60 -24.57
N PRO A 429 17.08 31.69 -24.07
CA PRO A 429 16.21 30.52 -23.95
C PRO A 429 15.66 30.14 -25.33
N SER A 430 16.30 29.16 -25.97
CA SER A 430 15.81 28.55 -27.20
C SER A 430 15.56 27.06 -26.97
N LYS A 431 14.43 26.73 -26.33
CA LYS A 431 13.66 25.47 -26.43
C LYS A 431 12.50 25.50 -25.42
N LYS A 432 11.42 24.74 -25.69
CA LYS A 432 10.28 24.54 -24.77
C LYS A 432 10.81 24.20 -23.37
N LYS A 433 10.46 25.02 -22.36
CA LYS A 433 10.81 24.77 -20.96
C LYS A 433 10.08 23.53 -20.46
N THR A 434 10.79 22.43 -20.27
CA THR A 434 10.26 21.25 -19.56
C THR A 434 10.21 21.53 -18.07
N SER A 435 9.18 20.99 -17.40
CA SER A 435 8.97 21.17 -15.97
C SER A 435 8.99 19.84 -15.25
N LYS A 436 9.70 19.78 -14.12
CA LYS A 436 9.70 18.62 -13.23
C LYS A 436 9.07 18.96 -11.89
N ALA A 437 8.16 18.12 -11.41
CA ALA A 437 7.66 18.17 -10.05
C ALA A 437 8.41 17.15 -9.19
N VAL A 438 8.99 17.60 -8.08
CA VAL A 438 9.69 16.76 -7.11
C VAL A 438 8.78 16.57 -5.92
N LEU A 439 8.33 15.35 -5.68
CA LEU A 439 7.55 14.96 -4.52
C LEU A 439 8.47 14.41 -3.44
N VAL A 440 8.51 15.06 -2.28
CA VAL A 440 9.31 14.62 -1.13
C VAL A 440 8.39 14.02 -0.08
N ALA A 441 8.65 12.77 0.31
CA ALA A 441 7.97 12.09 1.41
C ALA A 441 8.98 11.80 2.53
N SER A 442 8.81 12.48 3.67
CA SER A 442 9.73 12.43 4.80
C SER A 442 9.04 12.89 6.07
N LEU A 443 9.45 12.33 7.22
CA LEU A 443 9.06 12.87 8.52
C LEU A 443 9.59 14.30 8.74
N TYR A 444 10.77 14.61 8.18
CA TYR A 444 11.45 15.89 8.35
C TYR A 444 11.20 16.80 7.16
N SER A 445 10.76 18.04 7.41
CA SER A 445 10.52 19.10 6.41
C SER A 445 11.81 19.64 5.79
N GLU A 446 12.92 19.57 6.52
CA GLU A 446 14.22 20.14 6.14
C GLU A 446 14.67 19.68 4.74
N TYR A 447 14.39 18.43 4.37
CA TYR A 447 14.75 17.89 3.06
C TYR A 447 13.99 18.56 1.90
N GLY A 448 12.68 18.72 2.05
CA GLY A 448 11.84 19.37 1.04
C GLY A 448 12.16 20.86 0.93
N GLU A 449 12.24 21.56 2.06
CA GLU A 449 12.53 23.00 2.07
C GLU A 449 13.93 23.32 1.54
N ARG A 450 14.91 22.47 1.81
CA ARG A 450 16.25 22.65 1.26
C ARG A 450 16.29 22.48 -0.25
N LEU A 451 15.70 21.41 -0.80
CA LEU A 451 15.65 21.21 -2.26
C LEU A 451 14.90 22.36 -2.94
N LYS A 452 13.79 22.79 -2.33
CA LYS A 452 13.00 23.93 -2.80
C LYS A 452 13.84 25.20 -2.83
N THR A 453 14.52 25.53 -1.74
CA THR A 453 15.41 26.70 -1.65
C THR A 453 16.52 26.63 -2.70
N MET A 454 17.14 25.46 -2.86
CA MET A 454 18.22 25.22 -3.82
C MET A 454 17.79 25.51 -5.27
N TYR A 455 16.63 25.01 -5.71
CA TYR A 455 16.13 25.23 -7.08
C TYR A 455 15.40 26.56 -7.29
N GLN A 456 14.96 27.23 -6.22
CA GLN A 456 14.41 28.59 -6.31
C GLN A 456 15.51 29.65 -6.43
N ALA A 457 16.62 29.48 -5.72
CA ALA A 457 17.73 30.43 -5.70
C ALA A 457 18.62 30.37 -6.96
N ASN A 458 18.62 29.25 -7.69
CA ASN A 458 19.57 28.98 -8.76
C ASN A 458 18.89 28.66 -10.09
N ARG A 459 19.54 29.01 -11.21
CA ARG A 459 19.12 28.56 -12.54
C ARG A 459 19.66 27.17 -12.82
N THR A 460 18.88 26.32 -13.47
CA THR A 460 19.31 25.01 -13.95
C THR A 460 20.12 25.15 -15.24
N VAL A 461 21.14 24.30 -15.45
CA VAL A 461 21.94 24.27 -16.68
C VAL A 461 21.08 23.94 -17.90
N THR A 462 20.11 23.05 -17.72
CA THR A 462 19.18 22.58 -18.77
C THR A 462 18.00 23.54 -19.00
N THR A 463 17.89 24.63 -18.22
CA THR A 463 16.76 25.58 -18.22
C THR A 463 15.40 24.99 -17.81
N GLU A 464 15.40 23.77 -17.27
CA GLU A 464 14.23 23.09 -16.73
C GLU A 464 13.67 23.80 -15.49
N VAL A 465 12.34 23.84 -15.36
CA VAL A 465 11.66 24.41 -14.19
C VAL A 465 11.41 23.30 -13.16
N ILE A 466 12.06 23.39 -12.02
CA ILE A 466 11.91 22.42 -10.92
C ILE A 466 11.00 23.00 -9.83
N ARG A 467 9.97 22.25 -9.45
CA ARG A 467 9.07 22.59 -8.34
C ARG A 467 9.06 21.47 -7.32
N VAL A 468 9.32 21.80 -6.06
CA VAL A 468 9.42 20.83 -4.97
C VAL A 468 8.19 20.93 -4.08
N TYR A 469 7.60 19.78 -3.77
CA TYR A 469 6.40 19.66 -2.95
C TYR A 469 6.59 18.56 -1.90
N GLN A 470 6.20 18.86 -0.66
CA GLN A 470 6.18 17.89 0.44
C GLN A 470 4.77 17.91 1.07
N PRO A 471 3.98 16.83 0.95
CA PRO A 471 2.58 16.82 1.41
C PRO A 471 2.46 16.96 2.93
N SER A 472 3.34 16.32 3.70
CA SER A 472 3.35 16.40 5.14
C SER A 472 4.77 16.27 5.73
N HIS A 473 4.90 16.63 7.01
CA HIS A 473 6.14 16.51 7.79
C HIS A 473 5.81 16.28 9.28
N GLU A 474 5.51 15.04 9.65
CA GLU A 474 5.02 14.71 11.01
C GLU A 474 6.10 14.72 12.11
N GLU A 475 7.38 14.90 11.75
CA GLU A 475 8.60 14.86 12.60
C GLU A 475 8.86 13.54 13.33
N ARG A 476 7.81 12.83 13.73
CA ARG A 476 7.83 11.50 14.35
C ARG A 476 6.78 10.60 13.75
N GLN A 477 7.09 9.31 13.70
CA GLN A 477 6.11 8.28 13.37
C GLN A 477 5.14 8.11 14.55
N LYS A 478 3.83 8.24 14.28
CA LYS A 478 2.75 8.08 15.26
C LYS A 478 1.93 6.85 14.89
N SER A 479 2.52 5.67 15.09
CA SER A 479 1.79 4.40 14.92
C SER A 479 0.57 4.40 15.84
N ASN A 480 -0.58 3.92 15.37
CA ASN A 480 -1.87 3.95 16.07
C ASN A 480 -2.66 5.28 16.02
N ASP A 481 -2.28 6.22 15.15
CA ASP A 481 -3.05 7.44 14.83
C ASP A 481 -3.67 7.32 13.42
N ASP A 482 -5.00 7.36 13.36
CA ASP A 482 -5.78 7.16 12.13
C ASP A 482 -5.41 8.20 11.05
N MET A 483 -5.26 9.47 11.44
CA MET A 483 -4.90 10.55 10.52
C MET A 483 -3.44 10.44 10.08
N HIS A 484 -2.55 9.97 10.96
CA HIS A 484 -1.16 9.70 10.60
C HIS A 484 -1.06 8.65 9.48
N ASN A 485 -1.78 7.54 9.60
CA ASN A 485 -1.74 6.48 8.59
C ASN A 485 -2.44 6.87 7.28
N ILE A 486 -3.50 7.70 7.30
CA ILE A 486 -4.09 8.27 6.09
C ILE A 486 -3.08 9.13 5.33
N LYS A 487 -2.32 9.98 6.02
CA LYS A 487 -1.25 10.79 5.41
C LYS A 487 -0.13 9.92 4.86
N ALA A 488 0.33 8.93 5.62
CA ALA A 488 1.37 8.00 5.18
C ALA A 488 0.93 7.21 3.93
N TRP A 489 -0.32 6.72 3.91
CA TRP A 489 -0.88 6.02 2.76
C TRP A 489 -1.01 6.95 1.54
N THR A 490 -1.45 8.19 1.75
CA THR A 490 -1.52 9.23 0.71
C THR A 490 -0.16 9.46 0.07
N GLU A 491 0.89 9.62 0.87
CA GLU A 491 2.26 9.83 0.39
C GLU A 491 2.80 8.60 -0.37
N ILE A 492 2.61 7.38 0.15
CA ILE A 492 2.96 6.13 -0.55
C ILE A 492 2.29 6.10 -1.93
N TYR A 493 1.00 6.40 -1.98
CA TYR A 493 0.25 6.35 -3.23
C TYR A 493 0.71 7.43 -4.20
N LEU A 494 0.92 8.67 -3.76
CA LEU A 494 1.44 9.76 -4.59
C LEU A 494 2.83 9.46 -5.15
N LEU A 495 3.73 8.88 -4.35
CA LEU A 495 5.03 8.40 -4.84
C LEU A 495 4.87 7.34 -5.93
N SER A 496 3.91 6.43 -5.80
CA SER A 496 3.62 5.43 -6.82
C SER A 496 3.06 6.01 -8.15
N LEU A 497 2.74 7.30 -8.18
CA LEU A 497 2.33 8.04 -9.39
C LEU A 497 3.50 8.83 -10.02
N CYS A 498 4.70 8.78 -9.43
CA CYS A 498 5.88 9.40 -9.99
C CYS A 498 6.45 8.59 -11.18
N ASP A 499 7.23 9.25 -12.02
CA ASP A 499 7.87 8.65 -13.20
C ASP A 499 9.20 7.97 -12.84
N ALA A 500 9.87 8.49 -11.81
CA ALA A 500 11.08 7.90 -11.23
C ALA A 500 11.08 8.09 -9.71
N LEU A 501 11.75 7.17 -9.01
CA LEU A 501 11.84 7.18 -7.55
C LEU A 501 13.28 7.06 -7.07
N VAL A 502 13.62 7.85 -6.06
CA VAL A 502 14.75 7.61 -5.16
C VAL A 502 14.19 7.15 -3.82
N THR A 503 14.68 6.04 -3.29
CA THR A 503 14.17 5.45 -2.04
C THR A 503 15.27 5.24 -1.02
N SER A 504 14.88 5.31 0.26
CA SER A 504 15.82 5.05 1.36
C SER A 504 15.98 3.55 1.62
N PRO A 505 17.20 3.09 1.94
CA PRO A 505 17.48 1.67 2.17
C PRO A 505 16.70 1.15 3.37
N LYS A 506 16.20 -0.10 3.27
CA LYS A 506 15.38 -0.81 4.27
C LYS A 506 13.97 -0.24 4.48
N SER A 507 13.56 0.77 3.72
CA SER A 507 12.27 1.43 3.90
C SER A 507 11.16 0.66 3.21
N THR A 508 10.34 -0.10 3.96
CA THR A 508 9.15 -0.77 3.41
C THR A 508 8.11 0.23 2.87
N PHE A 509 8.09 1.47 3.37
CA PHE A 509 7.31 2.57 2.79
C PHE A 509 7.71 2.82 1.32
N GLY A 510 9.02 2.84 1.04
CA GLY A 510 9.56 2.95 -0.31
C GLY A 510 9.21 1.72 -1.14
N TYR A 511 9.29 0.53 -0.55
CA TYR A 511 8.94 -0.72 -1.25
C TYR A 511 7.52 -0.71 -1.78
N VAL A 512 6.54 -0.36 -0.93
CA VAL A 512 5.15 -0.29 -1.35
C VAL A 512 4.97 0.71 -2.49
N ALA A 513 5.56 1.91 -2.37
CA ALA A 513 5.42 2.96 -3.37
C ALA A 513 5.94 2.52 -4.76
N HIS A 514 7.18 2.02 -4.83
CA HIS A 514 7.76 1.63 -6.10
C HIS A 514 7.11 0.37 -6.69
N SER A 515 6.70 -0.58 -5.84
CA SER A 515 6.06 -1.82 -6.30
C SER A 515 4.65 -1.54 -6.85
N LEU A 516 3.86 -0.67 -6.20
CA LEU A 516 2.57 -0.20 -6.74
C LEU A 516 2.73 0.55 -8.06
N GLY A 517 3.78 1.37 -8.18
CA GLY A 517 4.09 2.15 -9.38
C GLY A 517 4.63 1.31 -10.53
N GLY A 518 5.09 0.07 -10.27
CA GLY A 518 5.79 -0.72 -11.28
C GLY A 518 7.18 -0.16 -11.61
N LEU A 519 7.87 0.40 -10.60
CA LEU A 519 9.09 1.17 -10.76
C LEU A 519 10.27 0.42 -10.13
N LYS A 520 11.39 0.35 -10.85
CA LYS A 520 12.70 0.01 -10.26
C LYS A 520 13.32 1.29 -9.72
N PRO A 521 13.39 1.53 -8.39
CA PRO A 521 13.90 2.78 -7.85
C PRO A 521 15.43 2.88 -7.92
N TRP A 522 15.96 4.08 -7.67
CA TRP A 522 17.33 4.30 -7.24
C TRP A 522 17.39 4.26 -5.71
N ILE A 523 18.13 3.30 -5.15
CA ILE A 523 18.21 3.09 -3.70
C ILE A 523 19.50 3.70 -3.17
N LEU A 524 19.37 4.64 -2.21
CA LEU A 524 20.51 5.28 -1.54
C LEU A 524 21.39 4.22 -0.85
N GLN A 525 22.71 4.37 -0.92
CA GLN A 525 23.66 3.41 -0.32
C GLN A 525 23.80 3.57 1.19
N ARG A 526 23.19 4.61 1.78
CA ARG A 526 23.20 4.98 3.19
C ARG A 526 24.51 5.65 3.60
N ALA A 527 24.49 6.98 3.67
CA ALA A 527 25.57 7.75 4.28
C ALA A 527 25.90 7.31 5.71
N TYR A 528 27.18 7.45 6.05
CA TYR A 528 27.73 7.21 7.37
C TYR A 528 28.62 8.40 7.75
N ASP A 529 28.37 8.97 8.92
CA ASP A 529 28.92 10.23 9.41
C ASP A 529 28.80 11.36 8.37
N GLU A 530 29.92 11.99 8.01
CA GLU A 530 29.99 13.06 7.03
C GLU A 530 30.34 12.56 5.61
N THR A 531 30.41 11.23 5.42
CA THR A 531 30.82 10.63 4.15
C THR A 531 29.62 10.19 3.31
N ILE A 532 29.59 10.66 2.07
CA ILE A 532 28.63 10.22 1.05
C ILE A 532 29.23 8.99 0.33
N PRO A 533 28.49 7.87 0.21
CA PRO A 533 28.97 6.71 -0.53
C PRO A 533 29.23 7.03 -2.01
N ASP A 534 30.17 6.32 -2.64
CA ASP A 534 30.37 6.33 -4.09
C ASP A 534 30.20 4.89 -4.66
N PRO A 535 29.16 4.64 -5.48
CA PRO A 535 28.13 5.58 -5.90
C PRO A 535 27.15 5.93 -4.76
N PRO A 536 26.52 7.13 -4.76
CA PRO A 536 25.55 7.57 -3.75
C PRO A 536 24.26 6.72 -3.74
N CYS A 537 23.92 6.11 -4.87
CA CYS A 537 22.79 5.20 -4.96
C CYS A 537 23.02 4.14 -6.04
N ARG A 538 22.20 3.09 -6.02
CA ARG A 538 22.23 2.02 -7.01
C ARG A 538 20.83 1.73 -7.53
N ARG A 539 20.72 1.31 -8.78
CA ARG A 539 19.43 0.89 -9.34
C ARG A 539 19.01 -0.44 -8.71
N ALA A 540 17.76 -0.54 -8.29
CA ALA A 540 17.18 -1.81 -7.86
C ALA A 540 17.17 -2.82 -9.03
N LYS A 541 17.49 -4.09 -8.75
CA LYS A 541 17.44 -5.21 -9.71
C LYS A 541 16.01 -5.45 -10.19
N SER A 542 15.04 -5.24 -9.32
CA SER A 542 13.63 -5.46 -9.58
C SER A 542 12.75 -4.42 -8.90
N MET A 543 11.44 -4.48 -9.17
CA MET A 543 10.46 -3.63 -8.50
C MET A 543 9.85 -4.31 -7.25
N GLU A 544 10.33 -5.50 -6.88
CA GLU A 544 9.82 -6.27 -5.75
C GLU A 544 10.36 -5.75 -4.40
N PRO A 545 9.56 -5.80 -3.33
CA PRO A 545 10.03 -5.53 -1.97
C PRO A 545 11.14 -6.52 -1.55
N CYS A 546 12.06 -6.05 -0.70
CA CYS A 546 13.03 -6.94 -0.07
C CYS A 546 12.41 -7.71 1.11
N PHE A 547 12.62 -9.02 1.15
CA PHE A 547 12.45 -9.83 2.35
C PHE A 547 13.70 -9.69 3.24
N HIS A 548 13.60 -8.91 4.32
CA HIS A 548 14.75 -8.54 5.15
C HIS A 548 15.35 -9.70 5.95
N TYR A 549 14.49 -10.60 6.44
CA TYR A 549 14.88 -11.72 7.32
C TYR A 549 14.44 -13.06 6.74
N PRO A 550 15.02 -13.49 5.60
CA PRO A 550 14.69 -14.77 4.99
C PRO A 550 15.18 -15.94 5.85
N PRO A 551 14.60 -17.15 5.68
CA PRO A 551 15.17 -18.35 6.28
C PRO A 551 16.60 -18.56 5.79
N LYS A 552 17.40 -19.26 6.59
CA LYS A 552 18.81 -19.58 6.26
C LYS A 552 19.05 -21.05 5.98
N TYR A 553 18.06 -21.90 6.22
CA TYR A 553 18.24 -23.35 6.33
C TYR A 553 17.63 -24.11 5.15
N ASP A 554 18.40 -24.94 4.44
CA ASP A 554 17.83 -25.85 3.44
C ASP A 554 17.19 -27.05 4.15
N CYS A 555 15.89 -27.24 3.92
CA CYS A 555 15.09 -28.32 4.48
C CYS A 555 15.56 -29.71 4.02
N ARG A 556 16.32 -29.83 2.93
CA ARG A 556 16.76 -31.11 2.34
C ARG A 556 18.14 -31.56 2.82
N VAL A 557 19.05 -30.61 2.99
CA VAL A 557 20.47 -30.88 3.32
C VAL A 557 20.74 -30.71 4.82
N ASN A 558 19.74 -30.23 5.58
CA ASN A 558 19.82 -30.04 7.02
C ASN A 558 21.02 -29.13 7.41
N GLY A 559 21.17 -28.03 6.68
CA GLY A 559 22.27 -27.07 6.85
C GLY A 559 21.96 -25.69 6.29
N THR A 560 22.81 -24.71 6.59
CA THR A 560 22.65 -23.33 6.08
C THR A 560 23.02 -23.23 4.61
N VAL A 561 22.24 -22.49 3.82
CA VAL A 561 22.51 -22.26 2.39
C VAL A 561 22.23 -20.82 1.99
N ASP A 562 22.97 -20.32 1.01
CA ASP A 562 22.59 -19.11 0.27
C ASP A 562 21.56 -19.48 -0.80
N PHE A 563 20.30 -19.14 -0.57
CA PHE A 563 19.21 -19.42 -1.50
C PHE A 563 19.41 -18.78 -2.89
N THR A 564 20.20 -17.72 -3.03
CA THR A 564 20.47 -17.12 -4.34
C THR A 564 21.31 -18.01 -5.26
N SER A 565 22.01 -18.99 -4.69
CA SER A 565 22.73 -20.03 -5.45
C SER A 565 21.81 -21.14 -5.97
N LEU A 566 20.64 -21.32 -5.35
CA LEU A 566 19.68 -22.38 -5.67
C LEU A 566 18.54 -21.90 -6.59
N PHE A 567 18.25 -20.60 -6.59
CA PHE A 567 17.11 -20.01 -7.28
C PHE A 567 17.58 -18.88 -8.20
N GLN A 568 17.46 -19.08 -9.52
CA GLN A 568 17.92 -18.10 -10.51
C GLN A 568 17.10 -16.80 -10.49
N ASP A 569 15.82 -16.90 -10.13
CA ASP A 569 14.86 -15.81 -9.95
C ASP A 569 14.94 -15.14 -8.58
N MET A 570 15.97 -15.42 -7.78
CA MET A 570 16.23 -14.76 -6.51
C MET A 570 17.62 -14.12 -6.48
N LYS A 571 17.70 -12.94 -5.87
CA LYS A 571 18.96 -12.25 -5.58
C LYS A 571 18.92 -11.63 -4.20
N HIS A 572 20.11 -11.38 -3.65
CA HIS A 572 20.21 -10.51 -2.47
C HIS A 572 19.75 -9.09 -2.79
N CYS A 573 19.11 -8.45 -1.84
CA CYS A 573 18.65 -7.07 -1.98
C CYS A 573 19.84 -6.09 -2.03
N GLU A 574 19.63 -4.94 -2.66
CA GLU A 574 20.65 -3.89 -2.79
C GLU A 574 20.91 -3.15 -1.48
N ASP A 575 19.94 -3.16 -0.56
CA ASP A 575 19.92 -2.38 0.68
C ASP A 575 19.92 -3.21 1.97
N VAL A 576 19.65 -4.51 1.85
CA VAL A 576 19.79 -5.51 2.92
C VAL A 576 20.57 -6.70 2.36
N SER A 577 21.86 -6.77 2.67
CA SER A 577 22.78 -7.76 2.11
C SER A 577 22.37 -9.21 2.37
N SER A 578 21.76 -9.50 3.54
CA SER A 578 21.23 -10.82 3.86
C SER A 578 19.79 -11.05 3.39
N GLY A 579 19.13 -10.01 2.89
CA GLY A 579 17.74 -10.08 2.43
C GLY A 579 17.64 -10.75 1.06
N LEU A 580 16.43 -11.12 0.68
CA LEU A 580 16.12 -11.69 -0.63
C LEU A 580 15.05 -10.89 -1.35
N THR A 581 15.20 -10.74 -2.65
CA THR A 581 14.18 -10.20 -3.54
C THR A 581 14.03 -11.10 -4.77
N LEU A 582 12.83 -11.12 -5.34
CA LEU A 582 12.59 -11.78 -6.61
C LEU A 582 13.09 -10.88 -7.75
N VAL A 583 13.69 -11.50 -8.75
CA VAL A 583 14.12 -10.85 -9.99
C VAL A 583 13.57 -11.64 -11.16
N ASN A 584 13.21 -10.95 -12.24
CA ASN A 584 12.95 -11.67 -13.47
C ASN A 584 14.27 -12.27 -14.00
N GLY A 585 14.27 -13.57 -14.31
CA GLY A 585 15.43 -14.18 -14.97
C GLY A 585 15.64 -13.55 -16.33
N ASN A 586 16.88 -13.30 -16.72
CA ASN A 586 17.19 -12.99 -18.12
C ASN A 586 16.83 -14.24 -18.94
N HIS A 587 15.86 -14.13 -19.85
CA HIS A 587 15.69 -15.09 -20.92
C HIS A 587 16.83 -14.97 -21.93
#